data_AF-A0AA36MYQ1-F1
#
_entry.id   AF-A0AA36MYQ1-F1
#
_cell.length_a   1.000
_cell.length_b   1.000
_cell.length_c   1.000
_cell.angle_alpha   90.00
_cell.angle_beta   90.00
_cell.angle_gamma   90.00
#
_symmetry.space_group_name_H-M   'P 1'
#
loop_
_entity.id
_entity.type
_entity.pdbx_description
1 polymer ?
#
loop_
_entity_poly.entity_id
_entity_poly.type
_entity_poly.pdbx_seq_one_letter_code
_entity_poly.pdbx_strand_id
1 'polypeptide(L)'
;MYPTLLHSHAAAGCLVSLVMRRVGLLWRSRKLPRGLASGRGQVGAFLSPGSACAAIDSLGRSHDWQGALEFLTMPALLGLQAGHEYVPCFNAAASACERSSQWELSLLVLGSVTATTVTRNITIAAWARGSHWMRSLASLRATPEKDIVSFNVSLRALERSSKWQHSLALFQEMTENDSPGWDARSVGAVIAACAKGGDWQRGLQLLQLCPGDLHCHTALLSAFRRSGAWQQGLQHLRRLRHLQLSLDPVAFDTALSLCEAEGAWQHAWDLLDDMRQQSLQPSVAGLCSAAKALRGRRDVLGEIEGRVFALLEADSQTTAWGVHLVRALDALHEAGRLSDSVSAAFQPVLDRTVAALRQAAQGNASGHRGHAIQSLGLHGLGPFTERALKELGLAGREGPEAEMEWVPTARAAVASALSVPSRASARNLLSWFAYAVDPKMPGLEGPEVDECESKSRSSLLWSRGEIVAHGLSQPVWPHALQPIFSRHDRSQHSERRALLTVLRRLHCGGAGKHATGSVRLFTCHTPCISCLFVFVQFQAMFPQIRLSVAFDSWTETKASLGSAQQKCIRGQGQPN
;
A
#
# COMPACT_ATOMS: atom_id res chain seq x y z
N MET A 1 -5.65 -28.46 12.45
CA MET A 1 -6.04 -29.08 13.73
C MET A 1 -5.95 -28.07 14.87
N TYR A 2 -6.94 -27.18 15.01
CA TYR A 2 -7.03 -26.23 16.14
C TYR A 2 -8.39 -26.23 16.90
N PRO A 3 -9.26 -27.28 16.95
CA PRO A 3 -10.63 -27.08 17.44
C PRO A 3 -10.91 -27.47 18.91
N THR A 4 -9.95 -27.92 19.74
CA THR A 4 -10.29 -28.60 21.00
C THR A 4 -9.91 -27.91 22.33
N LEU A 5 -9.28 -26.73 22.33
CA LEU A 5 -8.79 -26.12 23.59
C LEU A 5 -9.74 -25.12 24.27
N LEU A 6 -10.95 -24.92 23.77
CA LEU A 6 -11.89 -23.90 24.27
C LEU A 6 -12.91 -24.41 25.32
N HIS A 7 -12.75 -25.62 25.87
CA HIS A 7 -13.76 -26.23 26.75
C HIS A 7 -13.37 -26.38 28.23
N SER A 8 -12.24 -25.82 28.68
CA SER A 8 -11.94 -25.78 30.12
C SER A 8 -11.45 -24.39 30.58
N HIS A 9 -12.20 -23.80 31.50
CA HIS A 9 -11.85 -22.52 32.15
C HIS A 9 -10.45 -22.55 32.80
N ALA A 10 -9.96 -23.72 33.21
CA ALA A 10 -8.62 -23.91 33.77
C ALA A 10 -7.49 -23.82 32.72
N ALA A 11 -7.72 -24.28 31.49
CA ALA A 11 -6.70 -24.18 30.42
C ALA A 11 -6.55 -22.76 29.88
N ALA A 12 -7.63 -21.97 29.88
CA ALA A 12 -7.62 -20.56 29.51
C ALA A 12 -6.72 -19.72 30.45
N GLY A 13 -6.77 -19.98 31.77
CA GLY A 13 -5.90 -19.32 32.76
C GLY A 13 -4.40 -19.60 32.57
N CYS A 14 -4.04 -20.85 32.22
CA CYS A 14 -2.66 -21.20 31.88
C CYS A 14 -2.21 -20.58 30.54
N LEU A 15 -3.10 -20.50 29.54
CA LEU A 15 -2.79 -19.83 28.27
C LEU A 15 -2.57 -18.32 28.46
N VAL A 16 -3.36 -17.67 29.32
CA VAL A 16 -3.18 -16.26 29.71
C VAL A 16 -1.81 -16.05 30.34
N SER A 17 -1.41 -16.88 31.29
CA SER A 17 -0.07 -16.81 31.90
C SER A 17 1.04 -17.02 30.86
N LEU A 18 0.86 -17.94 29.91
CA LEU A 18 1.85 -18.23 28.87
C LEU A 18 1.96 -17.13 27.81
N VAL A 19 0.83 -16.56 27.39
CA VAL A 19 0.75 -15.44 26.42
C VAL A 19 1.26 -14.16 27.06
N MET A 20 0.87 -13.85 28.29
CA MET A 20 1.40 -12.72 29.06
C MET A 20 2.90 -12.88 29.34
N ARG A 21 3.38 -14.11 29.57
CA ARG A 21 4.83 -14.40 29.61
C ARG A 21 5.51 -14.22 28.25
N ARG A 22 4.90 -14.60 27.13
CA ARG A 22 5.45 -14.40 25.78
C ARG A 22 5.48 -12.93 25.37
N VAL A 23 4.43 -12.18 25.68
CA VAL A 23 4.34 -10.72 25.47
C VAL A 23 5.29 -10.00 26.43
N GLY A 24 5.42 -10.45 27.69
CA GLY A 24 6.43 -9.97 28.65
C GLY A 24 7.88 -10.33 28.29
N LEU A 25 8.10 -11.44 27.58
CA LEU A 25 9.41 -11.78 27.00
C LEU A 25 9.74 -10.90 25.80
N LEU A 26 8.74 -10.55 24.98
CA LEU A 26 8.88 -9.53 23.92
C LEU A 26 9.15 -8.14 24.52
N TRP A 27 8.58 -7.80 25.68
CA TRP A 27 8.82 -6.58 26.46
C TRP A 27 10.27 -6.48 26.97
N ARG A 28 10.87 -7.57 27.46
CA ARG A 28 12.29 -7.60 27.88
C ARG A 28 13.27 -7.39 26.72
N SER A 29 12.83 -7.55 25.48
CA SER A 29 13.67 -7.43 24.28
C SER A 29 13.66 -6.05 23.61
N ARG A 30 12.79 -5.11 24.04
CA ARG A 30 12.67 -3.76 23.46
C ARG A 30 13.01 -2.68 24.50
N LYS A 31 14.03 -1.85 24.23
CA LYS A 31 14.39 -0.69 25.07
C LYS A 31 13.38 0.45 24.83
N LEU A 32 12.84 1.02 25.92
CA LEU A 32 11.83 2.09 25.97
C LEU A 32 12.18 3.39 25.20
N PRO A 33 11.18 4.09 24.63
CA PRO A 33 11.15 5.55 24.52
C PRO A 33 10.70 6.20 25.85
N ARG A 34 11.35 7.30 26.24
CA ARG A 34 11.32 7.93 27.59
C ARG A 34 10.05 8.73 27.98
N GLY A 35 8.90 8.55 27.30
CA GLY A 35 7.76 9.46 27.44
C GLY A 35 6.84 9.28 28.67
N LEU A 36 6.78 8.10 29.28
CA LEU A 36 5.83 7.80 30.38
C LEU A 36 6.49 7.63 31.75
N ALA A 37 7.80 7.90 31.86
CA ALA A 37 8.57 7.66 33.08
C ALA A 37 8.41 8.74 34.17
N SER A 38 7.71 9.85 33.91
CA SER A 38 7.58 10.97 34.86
C SER A 38 6.41 10.82 35.87
N GLY A 39 5.56 9.81 35.75
CA GLY A 39 4.35 9.65 36.59
C GLY A 39 4.45 8.63 37.73
N ARG A 40 5.64 8.30 38.26
CA ARG A 40 5.82 7.22 39.26
C ARG A 40 5.17 7.47 40.63
N GLY A 41 4.61 8.66 40.88
CA GLY A 41 4.05 9.06 42.19
C GLY A 41 2.53 8.91 42.38
N GLN A 42 1.75 8.52 41.37
CA GLN A 42 0.26 8.53 41.44
C GLN A 42 -0.42 7.20 41.07
N VAL A 43 0.29 6.08 41.13
CA VAL A 43 -0.23 4.78 40.62
C VAL A 43 -1.26 4.12 41.57
N GLY A 44 -1.29 4.50 42.85
CA GLY A 44 -2.14 3.84 43.86
C GLY A 44 -3.61 4.28 43.90
N ALA A 45 -3.96 5.45 43.34
CA ALA A 45 -5.28 6.06 43.54
C ALA A 45 -6.24 5.97 42.34
N PHE A 46 -5.85 5.30 41.25
CA PHE A 46 -6.55 5.40 39.94
C PHE A 46 -7.02 4.09 39.30
N LEU A 47 -7.06 2.96 39.99
CA LEU A 47 -7.36 1.66 39.37
C LEU A 47 -8.78 1.15 39.68
N SER A 48 -9.81 1.91 39.31
CA SER A 48 -11.13 1.31 39.09
C SER A 48 -11.15 0.64 37.70
N PRO A 49 -11.92 -0.45 37.50
CA PRO A 49 -12.07 -1.06 36.17
C PRO A 49 -12.48 -0.03 35.10
N GLY A 50 -13.33 0.94 35.46
CA GLY A 50 -13.78 2.01 34.57
C GLY A 50 -12.67 2.95 34.10
N SER A 51 -11.79 3.42 34.99
CA SER A 51 -10.67 4.30 34.61
C SER A 51 -9.64 3.57 33.77
N ALA A 52 -9.39 2.29 34.07
CA ALA A 52 -8.48 1.45 33.30
C ALA A 52 -8.99 1.22 31.86
N CYS A 53 -10.28 0.89 31.70
CA CYS A 53 -10.85 0.67 30.37
C CYS A 53 -10.88 1.97 29.53
N ALA A 54 -11.13 3.13 30.16
CA ALA A 54 -11.09 4.43 29.49
C ALA A 54 -9.68 4.79 29.00
N ALA A 55 -8.64 4.49 29.80
CA ALA A 55 -7.24 4.66 29.38
C ALA A 55 -6.86 3.74 28.21
N ILE A 56 -7.35 2.49 28.21
CA ILE A 56 -7.13 1.56 27.10
C ILE A 56 -7.89 2.04 25.84
N ASP A 57 -9.13 2.54 25.97
CA ASP A 57 -9.87 3.03 24.80
C ASP A 57 -9.23 4.28 24.19
N SER A 58 -8.70 5.19 25.01
CA SER A 58 -7.98 6.38 24.53
C SER A 58 -6.72 6.01 23.75
N LEU A 59 -5.94 5.05 24.24
CA LEU A 59 -4.79 4.47 23.52
C LEU A 59 -5.23 3.76 22.22
N GLY A 60 -6.38 3.09 22.25
CA GLY A 60 -6.97 2.51 21.05
C GLY A 60 -7.40 3.55 20.02
N ARG A 61 -7.83 4.75 20.44
CA ARG A 61 -8.20 5.85 19.52
C ARG A 61 -6.98 6.52 18.90
N SER A 62 -5.83 6.50 19.58
CA SER A 62 -4.55 6.97 19.04
C SER A 62 -3.81 5.93 18.18
N HIS A 63 -4.43 4.79 17.86
CA HIS A 63 -3.83 3.65 17.14
C HIS A 63 -2.64 2.99 17.83
N ASP A 64 -2.37 3.30 19.10
CA ASP A 64 -1.31 2.70 19.91
C ASP A 64 -1.79 1.40 20.59
N TRP A 65 -1.88 0.34 19.77
CA TRP A 65 -2.27 -0.99 20.24
C TRP A 65 -1.23 -1.61 21.19
N GLN A 66 0.02 -1.17 21.14
CA GLN A 66 1.10 -1.66 21.99
C GLN A 66 0.92 -1.13 23.41
N GLY A 67 0.74 0.19 23.55
CA GLY A 67 0.40 0.81 24.84
C GLY A 67 -0.89 0.25 25.44
N ALA A 68 -1.91 -0.03 24.62
CA ALA A 68 -3.16 -0.64 25.08
C ALA A 68 -2.96 -2.05 25.67
N LEU A 69 -2.12 -2.88 25.04
CA LEU A 69 -1.78 -4.21 25.56
C LEU A 69 -0.85 -4.12 26.78
N GLU A 70 0.11 -3.20 26.77
CA GLU A 70 1.01 -2.94 27.91
C GLU A 70 0.22 -2.56 29.16
N PHE A 71 -0.78 -1.68 29.02
CA PHE A 71 -1.65 -1.27 30.12
C PHE A 71 -2.49 -2.45 30.63
N LEU A 72 -2.99 -3.32 29.74
CA LEU A 72 -3.71 -4.55 30.10
C LEU A 72 -2.81 -5.56 30.86
N THR A 73 -1.51 -5.58 30.59
CA THR A 73 -0.54 -6.49 31.22
C THR A 73 -0.03 -6.03 32.59
N MET A 74 -0.51 -4.90 33.12
CA MET A 74 -0.02 -4.37 34.39
C MET A 74 -0.36 -5.30 35.58
N PRO A 75 0.57 -5.52 36.54
CA PRO A 75 0.39 -6.47 37.65
C PRO A 75 -0.85 -6.23 38.51
N ALA A 76 -1.30 -4.98 38.65
CA ALA A 76 -2.51 -4.63 39.40
C ALA A 76 -3.82 -5.10 38.70
N LEU A 77 -3.80 -5.28 37.38
CA LEU A 77 -4.89 -5.86 36.58
C LEU A 77 -4.78 -7.39 36.47
N LEU A 78 -3.59 -7.96 36.67
CA LEU A 78 -3.32 -9.40 36.68
C LEU A 78 -3.52 -10.07 38.04
N GLY A 79 -3.47 -9.31 39.14
CA GLY A 79 -3.67 -9.80 40.51
C GLY A 79 -5.14 -10.11 40.86
N LEU A 80 -6.06 -9.60 40.04
CA LEU A 80 -7.47 -9.93 40.09
C LEU A 80 -7.72 -10.84 38.91
N GLN A 81 -8.09 -12.11 39.16
CA GLN A 81 -8.41 -13.06 38.10
C GLN A 81 -9.45 -12.45 37.14
N ALA A 82 -9.55 -12.97 35.91
CA ALA A 82 -10.51 -12.57 34.88
C ALA A 82 -11.98 -12.72 35.32
N GLY A 83 -12.37 -11.95 36.33
CA GLY A 83 -13.70 -11.80 36.85
C GLY A 83 -14.50 -10.92 35.90
N HIS A 84 -15.82 -11.03 36.03
CA HIS A 84 -16.80 -10.37 35.17
C HIS A 84 -16.59 -8.84 35.03
N GLU A 85 -15.92 -8.21 36.01
CA GLU A 85 -15.66 -6.77 36.10
C GLU A 85 -14.61 -6.26 35.10
N TYR A 86 -13.69 -7.10 34.64
CA TYR A 86 -12.58 -6.67 33.76
C TYR A 86 -12.78 -7.00 32.28
N VAL A 87 -13.84 -7.76 31.95
CA VAL A 87 -14.27 -8.05 30.55
C VAL A 87 -14.30 -6.79 29.66
N PRO A 88 -14.77 -5.61 30.12
CA PRO A 88 -14.76 -4.40 29.30
C PRO A 88 -13.34 -3.92 28.93
N CYS A 89 -12.33 -4.15 29.77
CA CYS A 89 -10.96 -3.71 29.52
C CYS A 89 -10.27 -4.62 28.49
N PHE A 90 -10.54 -5.92 28.54
CA PHE A 90 -10.13 -6.85 27.48
C PHE A 90 -10.83 -6.52 26.15
N ASN A 91 -12.13 -6.20 26.18
CA ASN A 91 -12.86 -5.75 25.00
C ASN A 91 -12.28 -4.45 24.41
N ALA A 92 -11.89 -3.49 25.24
CA ALA A 92 -11.24 -2.25 24.82
C ALA A 92 -9.86 -2.52 24.19
N ALA A 93 -9.04 -3.36 24.81
CA ALA A 93 -7.71 -3.72 24.29
C ALA A 93 -7.80 -4.51 22.97
N ALA A 94 -8.74 -5.46 22.89
CA ALA A 94 -9.01 -6.19 21.67
C ALA A 94 -9.52 -5.28 20.55
N SER A 95 -10.35 -4.28 20.88
CA SER A 95 -10.80 -3.25 19.94
C SER A 95 -9.67 -2.34 19.47
N ALA A 96 -8.70 -2.02 20.34
CA ALA A 96 -7.50 -1.27 19.96
C ALA A 96 -6.63 -2.08 18.96
N CYS A 97 -6.40 -3.37 19.24
CA CYS A 97 -5.69 -4.27 18.33
C CYS A 97 -6.40 -4.40 16.98
N GLU A 98 -7.73 -4.55 17.03
CA GLU A 98 -8.59 -4.57 15.87
C GLU A 98 -8.41 -3.26 15.07
N ARG A 99 -8.57 -2.08 15.68
CA ARG A 99 -8.36 -0.76 15.05
C ARG A 99 -7.03 -0.62 14.31
N SER A 100 -5.95 -1.17 14.86
CA SER A 100 -4.61 -1.14 14.27
C SER A 100 -4.30 -2.31 13.31
N SER A 101 -5.34 -3.03 12.86
CA SER A 101 -5.26 -4.15 11.91
C SER A 101 -4.51 -5.39 12.42
N GLN A 102 -4.32 -5.52 13.74
CA GLN A 102 -3.72 -6.68 14.41
C GLN A 102 -4.81 -7.66 14.87
N TRP A 103 -5.54 -8.23 13.90
CA TRP A 103 -6.72 -9.07 14.17
C TRP A 103 -6.38 -10.37 14.91
N GLU A 104 -5.20 -10.95 14.68
CA GLU A 104 -4.73 -12.18 15.34
C GLU A 104 -4.55 -11.95 16.86
N LEU A 105 -3.96 -10.82 17.23
CA LEU A 105 -3.78 -10.42 18.63
C LEU A 105 -5.13 -10.10 19.29
N SER A 106 -6.04 -9.45 18.55
CA SER A 106 -7.40 -9.20 19.04
C SER A 106 -8.13 -10.51 19.40
N LEU A 107 -8.07 -11.52 18.53
CA LEU A 107 -8.65 -12.84 18.79
C LEU A 107 -7.98 -13.57 19.96
N LEU A 108 -6.66 -13.41 20.10
CA LEU A 108 -5.91 -13.99 21.20
C LEU A 108 -6.33 -13.42 22.56
N VAL A 109 -6.53 -12.10 22.63
CA VAL A 109 -6.99 -11.39 23.84
C VAL A 109 -8.43 -11.78 24.20
N LEU A 110 -9.31 -11.96 23.21
CA LEU A 110 -10.71 -12.33 23.44
C LEU A 110 -10.87 -13.82 23.78
N GLY A 111 -9.97 -14.68 23.30
CA GLY A 111 -9.98 -16.12 23.62
C GLY A 111 -9.79 -16.44 25.11
N SER A 112 -9.37 -15.45 25.91
CA SER A 112 -9.22 -15.55 27.36
C SER A 112 -10.39 -15.04 28.20
N VAL A 113 -11.48 -14.58 27.57
CA VAL A 113 -12.58 -13.87 28.24
C VAL A 113 -13.91 -14.61 28.07
N THR A 114 -14.83 -14.47 29.02
CA THR A 114 -16.20 -14.97 28.88
C THR A 114 -16.89 -14.33 27.68
N ALA A 115 -17.52 -15.15 26.84
CA ALA A 115 -18.11 -14.68 25.59
C ALA A 115 -19.44 -13.93 25.83
N THR A 116 -19.37 -12.61 25.92
CA THR A 116 -20.53 -11.70 25.89
C THR A 116 -20.89 -11.31 24.44
N THR A 117 -22.06 -10.70 24.22
CA THR A 117 -22.46 -10.14 22.91
C THR A 117 -21.42 -9.14 22.40
N VAL A 118 -20.87 -8.29 23.28
CA VAL A 118 -19.80 -7.33 22.93
C VAL A 118 -18.51 -8.05 22.52
N THR A 119 -18.07 -9.04 23.30
CA THR A 119 -16.88 -9.87 23.00
C THR A 119 -17.03 -10.59 21.65
N ARG A 120 -18.24 -11.09 21.34
CA ARG A 120 -18.55 -11.70 20.04
C ARG A 120 -18.55 -10.68 18.90
N ASN A 121 -19.11 -9.49 19.09
CA ASN A 121 -19.08 -8.41 18.10
C ASN A 121 -17.64 -8.00 17.74
N ILE A 122 -16.74 -7.90 18.74
CA ILE A 122 -15.32 -7.62 18.49
C ILE A 122 -14.64 -8.81 17.80
N THR A 123 -15.00 -10.05 18.15
CA THR A 123 -14.49 -11.26 17.47
C THR A 123 -14.89 -11.28 15.98
N ILE A 124 -16.15 -10.97 15.67
CA ILE A 124 -16.65 -10.84 14.28
C ILE A 124 -15.88 -9.72 13.56
N ALA A 125 -15.62 -8.59 14.21
CA ALA A 125 -14.86 -7.46 13.64
C ALA A 125 -13.40 -7.84 13.35
N ALA A 126 -12.75 -8.58 14.26
CA ALA A 126 -11.40 -9.10 14.04
C ALA A 126 -11.35 -10.04 12.82
N TRP A 127 -12.30 -10.97 12.68
CA TRP A 127 -12.41 -11.80 11.48
C TRP A 127 -12.65 -10.98 10.20
N ALA A 128 -13.45 -9.91 10.29
CA ALA A 128 -13.70 -8.98 9.19
C ALA A 128 -12.41 -8.28 8.73
N ARG A 129 -11.56 -7.86 9.68
CA ARG A 129 -10.25 -7.27 9.37
C ARG A 129 -9.27 -8.26 8.76
N GLY A 130 -9.30 -9.52 9.20
CA GLY A 130 -8.55 -10.62 8.60
C GLY A 130 -9.09 -11.11 7.25
N SER A 131 -10.17 -10.51 6.70
CA SER A 131 -10.84 -10.95 5.46
C SER A 131 -11.38 -12.39 5.51
N HIS A 132 -11.66 -12.93 6.70
CA HIS A 132 -12.18 -14.28 6.93
C HIS A 132 -13.71 -14.28 7.12
N TRP A 133 -14.44 -13.90 6.07
CA TRP A 133 -15.91 -13.73 6.13
C TRP A 133 -16.70 -14.98 6.57
N MET A 134 -16.25 -16.19 6.20
CA MET A 134 -16.92 -17.43 6.62
C MET A 134 -16.90 -17.62 8.14
N ARG A 135 -15.77 -17.28 8.78
CA ARG A 135 -15.63 -17.35 10.24
C ARG A 135 -16.43 -16.26 10.94
N SER A 136 -16.46 -15.06 10.36
CA SER A 136 -17.32 -13.96 10.82
C SER A 136 -18.80 -14.37 10.82
N LEU A 137 -19.31 -14.97 9.74
CA LEU A 137 -20.69 -15.47 9.68
C LEU A 137 -20.96 -16.64 10.63
N ALA A 138 -20.02 -17.58 10.76
CA ALA A 138 -20.14 -18.67 11.71
C ALA A 138 -20.23 -18.15 13.16
N SER A 139 -19.42 -17.15 13.50
CA SER A 139 -19.46 -16.48 14.80
C SER A 139 -20.77 -15.71 15.02
N LEU A 140 -21.30 -15.03 14.00
CA LEU A 140 -22.62 -14.38 14.07
C LEU A 140 -23.73 -15.40 14.37
N ARG A 141 -23.76 -16.51 13.64
CA ARG A 141 -24.77 -17.57 13.81
C ARG A 141 -24.71 -18.20 15.21
N ALA A 142 -23.51 -18.31 15.77
CA ALA A 142 -23.28 -18.81 17.12
C ALA A 142 -23.60 -17.78 18.24
N THR A 143 -23.95 -16.53 17.90
CA THR A 143 -24.42 -15.53 18.87
C THR A 143 -25.91 -15.77 19.18
N PRO A 144 -26.29 -16.03 20.46
CA PRO A 144 -27.67 -16.33 20.83
C PRO A 144 -28.60 -15.12 20.63
N GLU A 145 -28.22 -13.94 21.15
CA GLU A 145 -28.93 -12.67 20.96
C GLU A 145 -28.15 -11.78 19.99
N LYS A 146 -28.66 -11.63 18.77
CA LYS A 146 -28.03 -10.83 17.72
C LYS A 146 -28.62 -9.42 17.78
N ASP A 147 -27.77 -8.42 17.96
CA ASP A 147 -28.16 -7.01 17.85
C ASP A 147 -27.84 -6.45 16.46
N ILE A 148 -28.30 -5.23 16.17
CA ILE A 148 -27.99 -4.52 14.90
C ILE A 148 -26.47 -4.45 14.70
N VAL A 149 -25.69 -4.34 15.78
CA VAL A 149 -24.23 -4.28 15.73
C VAL A 149 -23.63 -5.60 15.24
N SER A 150 -24.11 -6.75 15.72
CA SER A 150 -23.69 -8.08 15.25
C SER A 150 -23.87 -8.24 13.74
N PHE A 151 -25.02 -7.80 13.21
CA PHE A 151 -25.29 -7.81 11.78
C PHE A 151 -24.40 -6.82 11.03
N ASN A 152 -24.29 -5.57 11.48
CA ASN A 152 -23.49 -4.53 10.82
C ASN A 152 -22.00 -4.89 10.72
N VAL A 153 -21.42 -5.50 11.74
CA VAL A 153 -20.03 -5.96 11.72
C VAL A 153 -19.85 -7.11 10.72
N SER A 154 -20.82 -8.01 10.63
CA SER A 154 -20.81 -9.14 9.67
C SER A 154 -21.01 -8.67 8.23
N LEU A 155 -21.91 -7.71 7.99
CA LEU A 155 -22.10 -7.06 6.69
C LEU A 155 -20.81 -6.36 6.23
N ARG A 156 -20.10 -5.67 7.14
CA ARG A 156 -18.76 -5.12 6.85
C ARG A 156 -17.73 -6.19 6.50
N ALA A 157 -17.76 -7.36 7.14
CA ALA A 157 -16.88 -8.47 6.78
C ALA A 157 -17.12 -8.94 5.33
N LEU A 158 -18.39 -9.08 4.95
CA LEU A 158 -18.81 -9.47 3.59
C LEU A 158 -18.44 -8.40 2.56
N GLU A 159 -18.64 -7.13 2.90
CA GLU A 159 -18.21 -5.99 2.13
C GLU A 159 -16.69 -6.06 1.87
N ARG A 160 -15.86 -6.24 2.90
CA ARG A 160 -14.39 -6.34 2.75
C ARG A 160 -13.96 -7.52 1.88
N SER A 161 -14.62 -8.67 2.03
CA SER A 161 -14.34 -9.87 1.22
C SER A 161 -15.00 -9.87 -0.17
N SER A 162 -15.68 -8.78 -0.55
CA SER A 162 -16.39 -8.64 -1.84
C SER A 162 -17.42 -9.75 -2.09
N LYS A 163 -18.12 -10.21 -1.04
CA LYS A 163 -19.15 -11.26 -1.10
C LYS A 163 -20.55 -10.67 -1.08
N TRP A 164 -20.89 -9.94 -2.15
CA TRP A 164 -22.13 -9.17 -2.23
C TRP A 164 -23.41 -10.02 -2.17
N GLN A 165 -23.43 -11.22 -2.76
CA GLN A 165 -24.60 -12.10 -2.71
C GLN A 165 -24.93 -12.54 -1.28
N HIS A 166 -23.88 -12.85 -0.49
CA HIS A 166 -24.04 -13.22 0.90
C HIS A 166 -24.44 -12.01 1.75
N SER A 167 -24.00 -10.80 1.37
CA SER A 167 -24.41 -9.55 2.02
C SER A 167 -25.89 -9.27 1.82
N LEU A 168 -26.43 -9.55 0.64
CA LEU A 168 -27.86 -9.43 0.35
C LEU A 168 -28.68 -10.46 1.13
N ALA A 169 -28.24 -11.73 1.13
CA ALA A 169 -28.92 -12.79 1.88
C ALA A 169 -28.95 -12.49 3.38
N LEU A 170 -27.84 -11.97 3.95
CA LEU A 170 -27.80 -11.58 5.36
C LEU A 170 -28.70 -10.38 5.67
N PHE A 171 -28.82 -9.43 4.74
CA PHE A 171 -29.73 -8.30 4.88
C PHE A 171 -31.20 -8.74 4.80
N GLN A 172 -31.52 -9.71 3.93
CA GLN A 172 -32.85 -10.33 3.87
C GLN A 172 -33.20 -11.05 5.17
N GLU A 173 -32.27 -11.82 5.74
CA GLU A 173 -32.43 -12.47 7.06
C GLU A 173 -32.75 -11.44 8.17
N MET A 174 -32.14 -10.26 8.10
CA MET A 174 -32.34 -9.14 9.02
C MET A 174 -33.68 -8.42 8.82
N THR A 175 -34.31 -8.55 7.64
CA THR A 175 -35.63 -7.96 7.32
C THR A 175 -36.81 -8.91 7.52
N GLU A 176 -36.59 -10.24 7.45
CA GLU A 176 -37.68 -11.24 7.37
C GLU A 176 -38.02 -11.92 8.72
N ASN A 177 -37.17 -11.78 9.75
CA ASN A 177 -37.38 -12.39 11.07
C ASN A 177 -37.68 -11.32 12.15
N ASP A 178 -38.09 -11.73 13.38
CA ASP A 178 -38.13 -10.94 14.64
C ASP A 178 -36.73 -10.40 15.03
N SER A 179 -36.12 -9.70 14.08
CA SER A 179 -34.76 -9.19 14.06
C SER A 179 -34.76 -7.77 14.63
N PRO A 180 -33.60 -7.27 15.08
CA PRO A 180 -33.50 -5.99 15.76
C PRO A 180 -33.75 -4.75 14.86
N GLY A 181 -34.34 -4.92 13.67
CA GLY A 181 -34.51 -3.88 12.65
C GLY A 181 -33.21 -3.59 11.89
N TRP A 182 -33.23 -2.59 11.00
CA TRP A 182 -32.07 -2.12 10.24
C TRP A 182 -31.89 -0.61 10.33
N ASP A 183 -30.64 -0.16 10.16
CA ASP A 183 -30.29 1.25 10.12
C ASP A 183 -29.60 1.62 8.78
N ALA A 184 -29.34 2.92 8.58
CA ALA A 184 -28.66 3.39 7.38
C ALA A 184 -27.24 2.79 7.23
N ARG A 185 -26.61 2.35 8.33
CA ARG A 185 -25.29 1.67 8.28
C ARG A 185 -25.41 0.27 7.72
N SER A 186 -26.48 -0.46 8.05
CA SER A 186 -26.80 -1.77 7.46
C SER A 186 -26.97 -1.64 5.95
N VAL A 187 -27.83 -0.70 5.51
CA VAL A 187 -28.11 -0.49 4.09
C VAL A 187 -26.86 -0.01 3.34
N GLY A 188 -26.12 0.96 3.90
CA GLY A 188 -24.88 1.47 3.33
C GLY A 188 -23.80 0.39 3.15
N ALA A 189 -23.65 -0.52 4.11
CA ALA A 189 -22.72 -1.65 4.00
C ALA A 189 -23.11 -2.61 2.87
N VAL A 190 -24.40 -2.88 2.68
CA VAL A 190 -24.90 -3.74 1.59
C VAL A 190 -24.72 -3.05 0.23
N ILE A 191 -25.02 -1.76 0.11
CA ILE A 191 -24.76 -0.97 -1.11
C ILE A 191 -23.25 -0.99 -1.43
N ALA A 192 -22.38 -0.81 -0.44
CA ALA A 192 -20.92 -0.86 -0.62
C ALA A 192 -20.42 -2.27 -1.01
N ALA A 193 -21.06 -3.33 -0.50
CA ALA A 193 -20.79 -4.69 -0.95
C ALA A 193 -21.21 -4.89 -2.41
N CYS A 194 -22.41 -4.44 -2.79
CA CYS A 194 -22.90 -4.47 -4.18
C CYS A 194 -21.98 -3.66 -5.11
N ALA A 195 -21.47 -2.50 -4.64
CA ALA A 195 -20.49 -1.70 -5.37
C ALA A 195 -19.22 -2.51 -5.69
N LYS A 196 -18.73 -3.31 -4.74
CA LYS A 196 -17.58 -4.20 -4.96
C LYS A 196 -17.89 -5.35 -5.92
N GLY A 197 -19.14 -5.78 -5.98
CA GLY A 197 -19.65 -6.72 -6.97
C GLY A 197 -19.91 -6.13 -8.37
N GLY A 198 -19.86 -4.81 -8.51
CA GLY A 198 -20.19 -4.11 -9.77
C GLY A 198 -21.70 -3.98 -10.03
N ASP A 199 -22.55 -4.27 -9.05
CA ASP A 199 -24.00 -4.26 -9.21
C ASP A 199 -24.63 -2.99 -8.64
N TRP A 200 -24.62 -1.93 -9.45
CA TRP A 200 -25.20 -0.64 -9.08
C TRP A 200 -26.73 -0.64 -9.12
N GLN A 201 -27.36 -1.55 -9.88
CA GLN A 201 -28.82 -1.61 -10.04
C GLN A 201 -29.48 -2.00 -8.71
N ARG A 202 -28.97 -3.06 -8.07
CA ARG A 202 -29.42 -3.45 -6.72
C ARG A 202 -29.09 -2.38 -5.68
N GLY A 203 -27.93 -1.73 -5.80
CA GLY A 203 -27.58 -0.59 -4.94
C GLY A 203 -28.58 0.57 -5.02
N LEU A 204 -29.09 0.87 -6.23
CA LEU A 204 -30.10 1.91 -6.45
C LEU A 204 -31.47 1.54 -5.85
N GLN A 205 -31.86 0.26 -5.92
CA GLN A 205 -33.08 -0.23 -5.27
C GLN A 205 -32.97 -0.11 -3.74
N LEU A 206 -31.84 -0.52 -3.17
CA LEU A 206 -31.59 -0.43 -1.73
C LEU A 206 -31.53 1.01 -1.22
N LEU A 207 -31.05 1.95 -2.04
CA LEU A 207 -31.03 3.37 -1.68
C LEU A 207 -32.43 3.94 -1.39
N GLN A 208 -33.50 3.35 -1.95
CA GLN A 208 -34.88 3.77 -1.65
C GLN A 208 -35.23 3.57 -0.18
N LEU A 209 -34.52 2.71 0.55
CA LEU A 209 -34.68 2.50 2.00
C LEU A 209 -34.00 3.60 2.84
N CYS A 210 -33.00 4.28 2.30
CA CYS A 210 -32.24 5.36 2.98
C CYS A 210 -32.02 6.59 2.07
N PRO A 211 -33.07 7.24 1.54
CA PRO A 211 -32.94 8.29 0.52
C PRO A 211 -32.35 9.60 1.03
N GLY A 212 -32.26 9.80 2.36
CA GLY A 212 -31.67 10.98 2.98
C GLY A 212 -30.24 10.76 3.50
N ASP A 213 -29.70 9.55 3.41
CA ASP A 213 -28.41 9.23 4.02
C ASP A 213 -27.25 9.39 3.02
N LEU A 214 -26.39 10.38 3.26
CA LEU A 214 -25.24 10.68 2.39
C LEU A 214 -24.30 9.47 2.23
N HIS A 215 -24.13 8.64 3.27
CA HIS A 215 -23.26 7.48 3.20
C HIS A 215 -23.80 6.44 2.20
N CYS A 216 -25.11 6.18 2.19
CA CYS A 216 -25.76 5.37 1.17
C CYS A 216 -25.52 5.92 -0.25
N HIS A 217 -25.63 7.24 -0.45
CA HIS A 217 -25.38 7.88 -1.75
C HIS A 217 -23.91 7.77 -2.20
N THR A 218 -22.94 7.99 -1.31
CA THR A 218 -21.51 7.85 -1.60
C THR A 218 -21.13 6.40 -1.93
N ALA A 219 -21.73 5.43 -1.24
CA ALA A 219 -21.57 4.01 -1.56
C ALA A 219 -22.10 3.67 -2.96
N LEU A 220 -23.22 4.27 -3.37
CA LEU A 220 -23.77 4.11 -4.72
C LEU A 220 -22.89 4.77 -5.79
N LEU A 221 -22.35 5.97 -5.55
CA LEU A 221 -21.36 6.60 -6.44
C LEU A 221 -20.13 5.70 -6.65
N SER A 222 -19.67 5.04 -5.59
CA SER A 222 -18.61 4.03 -5.67
C SER A 222 -19.02 2.81 -6.51
N ALA A 223 -20.29 2.42 -6.52
CA ALA A 223 -20.82 1.33 -7.35
C ALA A 223 -20.81 1.70 -8.84
N PHE A 224 -21.29 2.91 -9.18
CA PHE A 224 -21.22 3.43 -10.54
C PHE A 224 -19.78 3.44 -11.07
N ARG A 225 -18.82 3.86 -10.24
CA ARG A 225 -17.41 3.93 -10.63
C ARG A 225 -16.82 2.56 -10.96
N ARG A 226 -17.15 1.55 -10.16
CA ARG A 226 -16.60 0.19 -10.32
C ARG A 226 -17.24 -0.58 -11.47
N SER A 227 -18.51 -0.28 -11.77
CA SER A 227 -19.26 -0.88 -12.88
C SER A 227 -19.03 -0.18 -14.21
N GLY A 228 -18.37 0.98 -14.24
CA GLY A 228 -18.20 1.80 -15.44
C GLY A 228 -19.47 2.57 -15.85
N ALA A 229 -20.52 2.56 -15.02
CA ALA A 229 -21.78 3.25 -15.25
C ALA A 229 -21.68 4.75 -14.90
N TRP A 230 -20.75 5.46 -15.54
CA TRP A 230 -20.42 6.85 -15.23
C TRP A 230 -21.56 7.82 -15.54
N GLN A 231 -22.32 7.58 -16.61
CA GLN A 231 -23.45 8.43 -17.02
C GLN A 231 -24.54 8.44 -15.95
N GLN A 232 -24.86 7.25 -15.43
CA GLN A 232 -25.80 7.07 -14.32
C GLN A 232 -25.26 7.73 -13.04
N GLY A 233 -23.95 7.62 -12.80
CA GLY A 233 -23.27 8.32 -11.70
C GLY A 233 -23.41 9.84 -11.78
N LEU A 234 -23.20 10.45 -12.95
CA LEU A 234 -23.36 11.90 -13.16
C LEU A 234 -24.82 12.33 -13.04
N GLN A 235 -25.77 11.55 -13.56
CA GLN A 235 -27.20 11.82 -13.38
C GLN A 235 -27.58 11.78 -11.89
N HIS A 236 -27.03 10.83 -11.14
CA HIS A 236 -27.24 10.74 -9.70
C HIS A 236 -26.64 11.91 -8.94
N LEU A 237 -25.47 12.42 -9.34
CA LEU A 237 -24.88 13.64 -8.78
C LEU A 237 -25.77 14.87 -9.00
N ARG A 238 -26.37 15.02 -10.19
CA ARG A 238 -27.35 16.09 -10.42
C ARG A 238 -28.57 15.95 -9.51
N ARG A 239 -29.05 14.71 -9.30
CA ARG A 239 -30.13 14.44 -8.36
C ARG A 239 -29.74 14.81 -6.92
N LEU A 240 -28.52 14.52 -6.50
CA LEU A 240 -28.00 14.92 -5.18
C LEU A 240 -28.00 16.44 -4.99
N ARG A 241 -27.61 17.21 -6.02
CA ARG A 241 -27.71 18.68 -6.00
C ARG A 241 -29.17 19.15 -5.85
N HIS A 242 -30.10 18.53 -6.56
CA HIS A 242 -31.53 18.86 -6.44
C HIS A 242 -32.12 18.50 -5.07
N LEU A 243 -31.62 17.44 -4.43
CA LEU A 243 -32.01 17.05 -3.06
C LEU A 243 -31.39 17.96 -1.98
N GLN A 244 -30.58 18.96 -2.36
CA GLN A 244 -29.87 19.87 -1.45
C GLN A 244 -29.06 19.15 -0.36
N LEU A 245 -28.60 17.93 -0.64
CA LEU A 245 -27.73 17.20 0.28
C LEU A 245 -26.33 17.81 0.22
N SER A 246 -25.86 18.32 1.36
CA SER A 246 -24.48 18.79 1.50
C SER A 246 -23.53 17.60 1.34
N LEU A 247 -22.78 17.59 0.25
CA LEU A 247 -21.81 16.54 -0.03
C LEU A 247 -20.58 16.74 0.85
N ASP A 248 -20.11 15.67 1.46
CA ASP A 248 -18.85 15.69 2.19
C ASP A 248 -17.66 15.55 1.22
N PRO A 249 -16.42 15.85 1.66
CA PRO A 249 -15.23 15.71 0.82
C PRO A 249 -15.08 14.31 0.20
N VAL A 250 -15.54 13.26 0.89
CA VAL A 250 -15.46 11.87 0.41
C VAL A 250 -16.40 11.62 -0.77
N ALA A 251 -17.62 12.17 -0.72
CA ALA A 251 -18.59 12.12 -1.81
C ALA A 251 -18.05 12.84 -3.05
N PHE A 252 -17.46 14.04 -2.86
CA PHE A 252 -16.84 14.80 -3.95
C PHE A 252 -15.64 14.06 -4.56
N ASP A 253 -14.74 13.49 -3.76
CA ASP A 253 -13.60 12.72 -4.28
C ASP A 253 -14.07 11.50 -5.10
N THR A 254 -15.14 10.84 -4.64
CA THR A 254 -15.75 9.71 -5.35
C THR A 254 -16.37 10.15 -6.67
N ALA A 255 -16.99 11.34 -6.69
CA ALA A 255 -17.54 11.98 -7.90
C ALA A 255 -16.44 12.39 -8.90
N LEU A 256 -15.33 12.96 -8.43
CA LEU A 256 -14.17 13.28 -9.27
C LEU A 256 -13.54 12.00 -9.84
N SER A 257 -13.51 10.93 -9.06
CA SER A 257 -13.05 9.61 -9.52
C SER A 257 -13.97 8.98 -10.58
N LEU A 258 -15.26 9.33 -10.60
CA LEU A 258 -16.17 8.95 -11.69
C LEU A 258 -15.82 9.71 -12.98
N CYS A 259 -15.50 11.00 -12.87
CA CYS A 259 -15.12 11.83 -14.01
C CYS A 259 -13.77 11.42 -14.62
N GLU A 260 -12.85 10.88 -13.82
CA GLU A 260 -11.56 10.32 -14.29
C GLU A 260 -11.76 9.25 -15.37
N ALA A 261 -12.77 8.38 -15.22
CA ALA A 261 -12.90 7.18 -16.06
C ALA A 261 -13.08 7.48 -17.56
N GLU A 262 -13.65 8.63 -17.90
CA GLU A 262 -14.05 8.98 -19.27
C GLU A 262 -13.56 10.37 -19.70
N GLY A 263 -12.75 11.04 -18.89
CA GLY A 263 -12.26 12.40 -19.21
C GLY A 263 -13.38 13.45 -19.26
N ALA A 264 -14.42 13.29 -18.44
CA ALA A 264 -15.55 14.23 -18.33
C ALA A 264 -15.13 15.51 -17.60
N TRP A 265 -14.27 16.31 -18.25
CA TRP A 265 -13.58 17.45 -17.66
C TRP A 265 -14.53 18.55 -17.18
N GLN A 266 -15.63 18.79 -17.90
CA GLN A 266 -16.63 19.81 -17.54
C GLN A 266 -17.26 19.50 -16.18
N HIS A 267 -17.71 18.26 -15.98
CA HIS A 267 -18.30 17.83 -14.72
C HIS A 267 -17.26 17.80 -13.59
N ALA A 268 -16.01 17.43 -13.88
CA ALA A 268 -14.94 17.49 -12.89
C ALA A 268 -14.66 18.93 -12.42
N TRP A 269 -14.70 19.90 -13.34
CA TRP A 269 -14.53 21.31 -13.02
C TRP A 269 -15.71 21.86 -12.21
N ASP A 270 -16.94 21.61 -12.65
CA ASP A 270 -18.15 22.03 -11.91
C ASP A 270 -18.15 21.48 -10.47
N LEU A 271 -17.66 20.25 -10.26
CA LEU A 271 -17.53 19.67 -8.93
C LEU A 271 -16.47 20.37 -8.07
N LEU A 272 -15.33 20.77 -8.64
CA LEU A 272 -14.31 21.53 -7.93
C LEU A 272 -14.79 22.95 -7.56
N ASP A 273 -15.58 23.56 -8.44
CA ASP A 273 -16.21 24.85 -8.19
C ASP A 273 -17.27 24.77 -7.10
N ASP A 274 -18.12 23.73 -7.11
CA ASP A 274 -19.08 23.47 -6.02
C ASP A 274 -18.38 23.28 -4.67
N MET A 275 -17.28 22.51 -4.64
CA MET A 275 -16.49 22.35 -3.40
C MET A 275 -15.97 23.70 -2.91
N ARG A 276 -15.49 24.55 -3.82
CA ARG A 276 -15.01 25.89 -3.49
C ARG A 276 -16.12 26.76 -2.92
N GLN A 277 -17.31 26.75 -3.53
CA GLN A 277 -18.48 27.50 -3.04
C GLN A 277 -18.91 27.04 -1.64
N GLN A 278 -18.74 25.75 -1.34
CA GLN A 278 -19.01 25.18 -0.01
C GLN A 278 -17.84 25.36 0.98
N SER A 279 -16.78 26.09 0.60
CA SER A 279 -15.55 26.27 1.40
C SER A 279 -14.88 24.94 1.79
N LEU A 280 -15.08 23.89 1.00
CA LEU A 280 -14.48 22.58 1.17
C LEU A 280 -13.19 22.49 0.34
N GLN A 281 -12.16 21.88 0.91
CA GLN A 281 -10.94 21.57 0.18
C GLN A 281 -10.99 20.14 -0.36
N PRO A 282 -10.70 19.92 -1.65
CA PRO A 282 -10.59 18.57 -2.19
C PRO A 282 -9.43 17.85 -1.51
N SER A 283 -9.60 16.55 -1.25
CA SER A 283 -8.48 15.76 -0.77
C SER A 283 -7.46 15.59 -1.90
N VAL A 284 -6.25 15.14 -1.56
CA VAL A 284 -5.22 14.84 -2.57
C VAL A 284 -5.67 13.73 -3.53
N ALA A 285 -6.55 12.82 -3.07
CA ALA A 285 -7.16 11.82 -3.96
C ALA A 285 -8.14 12.45 -4.95
N GLY A 286 -8.95 13.42 -4.50
CA GLY A 286 -9.82 14.22 -5.37
C GLY A 286 -9.04 15.02 -6.40
N LEU A 287 -8.00 15.76 -5.97
CA LEU A 287 -7.12 16.53 -6.85
C LEU A 287 -6.45 15.64 -7.91
N CYS A 288 -5.97 14.45 -7.53
CA CYS A 288 -5.41 13.49 -8.49
C CYS A 288 -6.44 13.05 -9.53
N SER A 289 -7.66 12.75 -9.10
CA SER A 289 -8.74 12.29 -9.99
C SER A 289 -9.16 13.41 -10.94
N ALA A 290 -9.26 14.64 -10.42
CA ALA A 290 -9.54 15.83 -11.22
C ALA A 290 -8.43 16.11 -12.25
N ALA A 291 -7.15 16.10 -11.83
CA ALA A 291 -6.02 16.35 -12.73
C ALA A 291 -6.01 15.40 -13.93
N LYS A 292 -6.37 14.13 -13.72
CA LYS A 292 -6.48 13.15 -14.81
C LYS A 292 -7.71 13.36 -15.68
N ALA A 293 -8.86 13.66 -15.08
CA ALA A 293 -10.08 13.97 -15.83
C ALA A 293 -9.88 15.19 -16.76
N LEU A 294 -9.02 16.14 -16.35
CA LEU A 294 -8.77 17.41 -17.03
C LEU A 294 -7.55 17.38 -17.97
N ARG A 295 -6.95 16.22 -18.25
CA ARG A 295 -5.69 16.08 -19.02
C ARG A 295 -5.69 16.81 -20.39
N GLY A 296 -6.85 17.02 -21.00
CA GLY A 296 -7.00 17.70 -22.30
C GLY A 296 -7.15 19.24 -22.27
N ARG A 297 -7.24 19.87 -21.09
CA ARG A 297 -7.56 21.31 -20.95
C ARG A 297 -6.52 22.06 -20.12
N ARG A 298 -5.57 22.70 -20.81
CA ARG A 298 -4.43 23.42 -20.19
C ARG A 298 -4.80 24.69 -19.43
N ASP A 299 -5.94 25.29 -19.75
CA ASP A 299 -6.53 26.45 -19.10
C ASP A 299 -6.97 26.13 -17.67
N VAL A 300 -7.59 24.97 -17.48
CA VAL A 300 -8.22 24.54 -16.22
C VAL A 300 -7.22 23.91 -15.24
N LEU A 301 -6.18 23.27 -15.78
CA LEU A 301 -5.15 22.60 -14.98
C LEU A 301 -4.31 23.55 -14.10
N GLY A 302 -4.23 24.84 -14.44
CA GLY A 302 -3.45 25.81 -13.67
C GLY A 302 -3.96 26.04 -12.25
N GLU A 303 -5.27 25.93 -12.03
CA GLU A 303 -5.81 26.04 -10.68
C GLU A 303 -5.49 24.81 -9.82
N ILE A 304 -5.59 23.61 -10.42
CA ILE A 304 -5.23 22.36 -9.73
C ILE A 304 -3.75 22.37 -9.38
N GLU A 305 -2.92 22.83 -10.30
CA GLU A 305 -1.49 23.02 -10.08
C GLU A 305 -1.23 23.97 -8.89
N GLY A 306 -1.90 25.11 -8.83
CA GLY A 306 -1.80 26.06 -7.71
C GLY A 306 -2.23 25.44 -6.37
N ARG A 307 -3.27 24.60 -6.36
CA ARG A 307 -3.71 23.88 -5.16
C ARG A 307 -2.70 22.80 -4.72
N VAL A 308 -2.11 22.07 -5.67
CA VAL A 308 -1.03 21.11 -5.40
C VAL A 308 0.21 21.85 -4.85
N PHE A 309 0.54 23.01 -5.41
CA PHE A 309 1.62 23.86 -4.91
C PHE A 309 1.37 24.32 -3.46
N ALA A 310 0.19 24.86 -3.16
CA ALA A 310 -0.17 25.28 -1.81
C ALA A 310 -0.11 24.13 -0.79
N LEU A 311 -0.49 22.90 -1.20
CA LEU A 311 -0.37 21.71 -0.35
C LEU A 311 1.09 21.34 -0.08
N LEU A 312 1.97 21.44 -1.09
CA LEU A 312 3.40 21.18 -0.93
C LEU A 312 4.06 22.20 0.01
N GLU A 313 3.65 23.47 -0.03
CA GLU A 313 4.15 24.51 0.87
C GLU A 313 3.61 24.37 2.30
N ALA A 314 2.31 24.10 2.45
CA ALA A 314 1.65 24.04 3.75
C ALA A 314 2.09 22.83 4.59
N ASP A 315 2.36 21.69 3.95
CA ASP A 315 2.54 20.42 4.66
C ASP A 315 3.75 19.63 4.16
N SER A 316 4.89 20.32 4.10
CA SER A 316 6.15 19.72 3.66
C SER A 316 6.61 18.54 4.54
N GLN A 317 6.07 18.29 5.73
CA GLN A 317 6.64 17.34 6.69
C GLN A 317 5.96 15.97 6.79
N THR A 318 4.86 15.78 6.10
CA THR A 318 3.82 14.86 6.55
C THR A 318 3.50 13.87 5.43
N THR A 319 3.14 12.67 5.85
CA THR A 319 3.38 11.45 5.07
C THR A 319 2.05 10.83 4.62
N ALA A 320 0.96 11.57 4.86
CA ALA A 320 -0.41 11.14 4.65
C ALA A 320 -0.82 11.10 3.15
N TRP A 321 -0.17 11.89 2.29
CA TRP A 321 -0.62 12.08 0.90
C TRP A 321 0.22 11.39 -0.17
N GLY A 322 1.34 10.76 0.21
CA GLY A 322 2.43 10.43 -0.71
C GLY A 322 2.02 9.72 -2.01
N VAL A 323 1.10 8.74 -1.95
CA VAL A 323 0.62 8.03 -3.16
C VAL A 323 -0.20 8.93 -4.07
N HIS A 324 -1.13 9.69 -3.51
CA HIS A 324 -2.07 10.48 -4.30
C HIS A 324 -1.40 11.73 -4.86
N LEU A 325 -0.47 12.32 -4.10
CA LEU A 325 0.33 13.48 -4.51
C LEU A 325 1.20 13.15 -5.73
N VAL A 326 1.97 12.06 -5.67
CA VAL A 326 2.83 11.65 -6.79
C VAL A 326 2.00 11.36 -8.04
N ARG A 327 0.83 10.72 -7.90
CA ARG A 327 -0.07 10.46 -9.03
C ARG A 327 -0.71 11.75 -9.59
N ALA A 328 -0.93 12.77 -8.76
CA ALA A 328 -1.37 14.08 -9.23
C ALA A 328 -0.25 14.78 -10.02
N LEU A 329 0.99 14.72 -9.53
CA LEU A 329 2.17 15.25 -10.22
C LEU A 329 2.42 14.54 -11.55
N ASP A 330 2.28 13.20 -11.61
CA ASP A 330 2.31 12.43 -12.86
C ASP A 330 1.24 12.94 -13.85
N ALA A 331 0.02 13.16 -13.38
CA ALA A 331 -1.07 13.65 -14.23
C ALA A 331 -0.79 15.06 -14.78
N LEU A 332 -0.24 15.97 -13.96
CA LEU A 332 0.16 17.32 -14.38
C LEU A 332 1.35 17.29 -15.36
N HIS A 333 2.30 16.40 -15.13
CA HIS A 333 3.46 16.20 -16.01
C HIS A 333 3.03 15.67 -17.38
N GLU A 334 2.18 14.64 -17.41
CA GLU A 334 1.64 14.09 -18.67
C GLU A 334 0.76 15.09 -19.44
N ALA A 335 0.14 16.04 -18.75
CA ALA A 335 -0.57 17.16 -19.39
C ALA A 335 0.37 18.29 -19.89
N GLY A 336 1.68 18.17 -19.64
CA GLY A 336 2.70 19.15 -20.01
C GLY A 336 2.54 20.48 -19.29
N ARG A 337 2.04 20.45 -18.05
CA ARG A 337 1.71 21.63 -17.23
C ARG A 337 2.46 21.69 -15.90
N LEU A 338 3.39 20.77 -15.63
CA LEU A 338 4.21 20.80 -14.42
C LEU A 338 5.18 21.98 -14.49
N SER A 339 4.91 23.08 -13.79
CA SER A 339 5.79 24.25 -13.73
C SER A 339 7.03 24.03 -12.86
N ASP A 340 8.02 24.88 -13.08
CA ASP A 340 9.24 24.92 -12.29
C ASP A 340 8.99 25.25 -10.82
N SER A 341 7.93 26.00 -10.50
CA SER A 341 7.56 26.32 -9.12
C SER A 341 7.08 25.08 -8.35
N VAL A 342 6.23 24.25 -8.95
CA VAL A 342 5.80 22.97 -8.35
C VAL A 342 6.98 22.03 -8.19
N SER A 343 7.87 22.01 -9.17
CA SER A 343 9.10 21.21 -9.12
C SER A 343 10.05 21.70 -8.01
N ALA A 344 10.17 23.01 -7.80
CA ALA A 344 10.93 23.60 -6.69
C ALA A 344 10.27 23.27 -5.33
N ALA A 345 8.95 23.35 -5.22
CA ALA A 345 8.22 23.01 -3.99
C ALA A 345 8.32 21.51 -3.64
N PHE A 346 8.46 20.63 -4.63
CA PHE A 346 8.67 19.20 -4.39
C PHE A 346 10.13 18.86 -4.02
N GLN A 347 11.10 19.74 -4.31
CA GLN A 347 12.52 19.46 -4.11
C GLN A 347 12.89 19.07 -2.66
N PRO A 348 12.39 19.72 -1.59
CA PRO A 348 12.69 19.31 -0.22
C PRO A 348 12.18 17.91 0.14
N VAL A 349 11.10 17.44 -0.52
CA VAL A 349 10.60 16.07 -0.37
C VAL A 349 11.55 15.08 -1.07
N LEU A 350 12.01 15.44 -2.27
CA LEU A 350 12.99 14.66 -3.02
C LEU A 350 14.31 14.52 -2.25
N ASP A 351 14.89 15.63 -1.79
CA ASP A 351 16.17 15.66 -1.07
C ASP A 351 16.14 14.76 0.18
N ARG A 352 15.07 14.85 0.98
CA ARG A 352 14.89 14.00 2.16
C ARG A 352 14.74 12.53 1.80
N THR A 353 14.06 12.23 0.69
CA THR A 353 13.92 10.85 0.21
C THR A 353 15.28 10.29 -0.22
N VAL A 354 16.06 11.05 -0.99
CA VAL A 354 17.41 10.68 -1.42
C VAL A 354 18.35 10.50 -0.22
N ALA A 355 18.30 11.42 0.76
CA ALA A 355 19.08 11.31 1.99
C ALA A 355 18.71 10.06 2.80
N ALA A 356 17.41 9.78 2.97
CA ALA A 356 16.93 8.59 3.67
C ALA A 356 17.37 7.28 2.97
N LEU A 357 17.32 7.24 1.64
CA LEU A 357 17.79 6.10 0.84
C LEU A 357 19.29 5.83 1.05
N ARG A 358 20.12 6.88 1.03
CA ARG A 358 21.57 6.78 1.25
C ARG A 358 21.89 6.31 2.68
N GLN A 359 21.28 6.93 3.69
CA GLN A 359 21.49 6.57 5.09
C GLN A 359 21.07 5.13 5.38
N ALA A 360 19.91 4.71 4.87
CA ALA A 360 19.40 3.36 5.05
C ALA A 360 20.30 2.29 4.40
N ALA A 361 20.98 2.61 3.31
CA ALA A 361 21.91 1.69 2.65
C ALA A 361 23.23 1.52 3.44
N GLN A 362 23.66 2.54 4.18
CA GLN A 362 24.91 2.55 4.95
C GLN A 362 24.79 1.93 6.36
N GLY A 363 23.59 1.89 6.95
CA GLY A 363 23.38 1.40 8.33
C GLY A 363 23.55 -0.12 8.49
N ASN A 364 24.39 -0.59 9.41
CA ASN A 364 24.71 -2.03 9.63
C ASN A 364 23.62 -2.87 10.33
N ALA A 365 22.45 -2.32 10.72
CA ALA A 365 21.45 -3.05 11.50
C ALA A 365 20.26 -3.54 10.66
N SER A 366 20.13 -4.87 10.55
CA SER A 366 19.22 -5.66 9.72
C SER A 366 17.71 -5.52 10.00
N GLY A 367 17.29 -4.66 10.93
CA GLY A 367 15.86 -4.47 11.27
C GLY A 367 15.29 -3.06 11.02
N HIS A 368 16.13 -2.03 10.86
CA HIS A 368 15.69 -0.62 10.89
C HIS A 368 15.80 0.11 9.53
N ARG A 369 16.37 -0.51 8.49
CA ARG A 369 16.68 0.17 7.22
C ARG A 369 15.45 0.71 6.48
N GLY A 370 14.30 0.04 6.59
CA GLY A 370 13.08 0.41 5.86
C GLY A 370 12.18 1.42 6.58
N HIS A 371 12.28 1.58 7.89
CA HIS A 371 11.28 2.33 8.68
C HIS A 371 11.32 3.83 8.38
N ALA A 372 12.51 4.43 8.26
CA ALA A 372 12.66 5.85 7.92
C ALA A 372 12.13 6.18 6.51
N ILE A 373 12.26 5.24 5.56
CA ILE A 373 11.75 5.41 4.20
C ILE A 373 10.24 5.14 4.17
N GLN A 374 9.78 4.12 4.90
CA GLN A 374 8.35 3.81 5.03
C GLN A 374 7.58 4.93 5.73
N SER A 375 8.21 5.59 6.70
CA SER A 375 7.60 6.75 7.35
C SER A 375 7.32 7.87 6.37
N LEU A 376 8.07 8.01 5.26
CA LEU A 376 7.80 9.04 4.22
C LEU A 376 6.46 8.85 3.50
N GLY A 377 5.85 7.66 3.55
CA GLY A 377 4.54 7.40 2.94
C GLY A 377 4.50 7.42 1.41
N LEU A 378 5.65 7.57 0.76
CA LEU A 378 5.80 7.59 -0.70
C LEU A 378 5.95 6.16 -1.24
N HIS A 379 5.30 5.87 -2.37
CA HIS A 379 5.46 4.60 -3.08
C HIS A 379 6.38 4.73 -4.31
N GLY A 380 6.50 5.92 -4.88
CA GLY A 380 7.33 6.25 -6.05
C GLY A 380 7.57 7.76 -6.07
N LEU A 381 8.33 8.25 -7.05
CA LEU A 381 8.63 9.68 -7.21
C LEU A 381 8.05 10.27 -8.51
N GLY A 382 7.36 9.46 -9.31
CA GLY A 382 6.68 9.90 -10.54
C GLY A 382 7.67 10.58 -11.50
N PRO A 383 7.40 11.83 -11.96
CA PRO A 383 8.26 12.52 -12.91
C PRO A 383 9.64 12.89 -12.31
N PHE A 384 9.77 12.92 -10.98
CA PHE A 384 11.02 13.25 -10.30
C PHE A 384 11.97 12.06 -10.13
N THR A 385 11.57 10.86 -10.58
CA THR A 385 12.37 9.64 -10.43
C THR A 385 13.71 9.74 -11.16
N GLU A 386 13.75 10.38 -12.32
CA GLU A 386 15.01 10.59 -13.06
C GLU A 386 15.96 11.54 -12.30
N ARG A 387 15.42 12.63 -11.74
CA ARG A 387 16.18 13.55 -10.90
C ARG A 387 16.74 12.85 -9.66
N ALA A 388 15.93 11.98 -9.02
CA ALA A 388 16.38 11.15 -7.92
C ALA A 388 17.55 10.23 -8.32
N LEU A 389 17.50 9.61 -9.50
CA LEU A 389 18.59 8.78 -10.01
C LEU A 389 19.86 9.61 -10.26
N LYS A 390 19.73 10.83 -10.80
CA LYS A 390 20.87 11.75 -11.00
C LYS A 390 21.51 12.12 -9.67
N GLU A 391 20.71 12.55 -8.70
CA GLU A 391 21.20 12.88 -7.36
C GLU A 391 21.83 11.66 -6.67
N LEU A 392 21.34 10.44 -6.91
CA LEU A 392 21.95 9.21 -6.40
C LEU A 392 23.22 8.77 -7.16
N GLY A 393 23.58 9.41 -8.28
CA GLY A 393 24.70 9.02 -9.15
C GLY A 393 24.44 7.70 -9.90
N LEU A 394 23.17 7.36 -10.11
CA LEU A 394 22.71 6.12 -10.73
C LEU A 394 22.05 6.34 -12.09
N ALA A 395 21.88 7.59 -12.52
CA ALA A 395 21.28 7.90 -13.80
C ALA A 395 22.17 7.39 -14.95
N GLY A 396 21.56 6.75 -15.94
CA GLY A 396 22.26 6.38 -17.17
C GLY A 396 22.64 7.55 -18.10
N ARG A 397 22.46 8.82 -17.67
CA ARG A 397 22.41 10.03 -18.52
C ARG A 397 23.59 11.01 -18.40
N GLU A 398 24.72 10.62 -17.79
CA GLU A 398 25.87 11.54 -17.69
C GLU A 398 26.95 11.25 -18.74
N GLY A 399 26.98 12.12 -19.76
CA GLY A 399 28.03 12.24 -20.78
C GLY A 399 27.47 12.62 -22.16
N PRO A 400 28.04 13.61 -22.88
CA PRO A 400 27.53 14.09 -24.18
C PRO A 400 27.60 13.08 -25.33
N GLU A 401 28.15 11.87 -25.12
CA GLU A 401 28.33 10.85 -26.18
C GLU A 401 27.75 9.46 -25.84
N ALA A 402 27.13 9.25 -24.66
CA ALA A 402 26.82 7.88 -24.18
C ALA A 402 25.32 7.53 -24.07
N GLU A 403 24.40 8.49 -24.24
CA GLU A 403 22.96 8.22 -24.18
C GLU A 403 22.43 7.36 -25.36
N MET A 404 23.20 7.16 -26.44
CA MET A 404 22.61 6.76 -27.71
C MET A 404 22.65 5.28 -28.12
N GLU A 405 23.43 4.38 -27.50
CA GLU A 405 23.60 3.03 -28.10
C GLU A 405 22.86 1.88 -27.37
N TRP A 406 22.90 1.84 -26.03
CA TRP A 406 22.37 0.67 -25.30
C TRP A 406 20.91 0.80 -24.87
N VAL A 407 20.41 2.00 -24.57
CA VAL A 407 19.01 2.21 -24.14
C VAL A 407 18.02 1.86 -25.25
N PRO A 408 18.20 2.31 -26.51
CA PRO A 408 17.33 1.89 -27.62
C PRO A 408 17.35 0.37 -27.83
N THR A 409 18.52 -0.26 -27.70
CA THR A 409 18.70 -1.72 -27.81
C THR A 409 17.96 -2.46 -26.69
N ALA A 410 18.12 -2.00 -25.44
CA ALA A 410 17.43 -2.56 -24.28
C ALA A 410 15.90 -2.38 -24.38
N ARG A 411 15.45 -1.19 -24.82
CA ARG A 411 14.03 -0.89 -25.05
C ARG A 411 13.44 -1.79 -26.12
N ALA A 412 14.14 -1.99 -27.24
CA ALA A 412 13.72 -2.89 -28.31
C ALA A 412 13.64 -4.36 -27.84
N ALA A 413 14.65 -4.82 -27.09
CA ALA A 413 14.67 -6.17 -26.53
C ALA A 413 13.46 -6.39 -25.60
N VAL A 414 13.19 -5.45 -24.69
CA VAL A 414 12.03 -5.54 -23.78
C VAL A 414 10.70 -5.45 -24.54
N ALA A 415 10.58 -4.55 -25.51
CA ALA A 415 9.37 -4.43 -26.34
C ALA A 415 9.06 -5.72 -27.13
N SER A 416 10.09 -6.43 -27.61
CA SER A 416 9.92 -7.71 -28.31
C SER A 416 9.46 -8.86 -27.39
N ALA A 417 9.80 -8.80 -26.10
CA ALA A 417 9.46 -9.81 -25.10
C ALA A 417 8.13 -9.55 -24.38
N LEU A 418 7.58 -8.33 -24.48
CA LEU A 418 6.31 -7.95 -23.87
C LEU A 418 5.12 -8.42 -24.73
N SER A 419 4.34 -9.39 -24.23
CA SER A 419 2.98 -9.61 -24.71
C SER A 419 2.07 -8.46 -24.27
N VAL A 420 1.04 -8.07 -25.04
CA VAL A 420 0.18 -6.90 -24.77
C VAL A 420 -1.07 -7.25 -23.94
N PRO A 421 -1.14 -6.86 -22.67
CA PRO A 421 -2.39 -6.81 -21.91
C PRO A 421 -2.96 -5.39 -21.86
N SER A 422 -4.28 -5.31 -21.69
CA SER A 422 -5.04 -4.05 -21.60
C SER A 422 -4.68 -3.17 -20.38
N ARG A 423 -3.98 -3.72 -19.37
CA ARG A 423 -3.60 -3.01 -18.12
C ARG A 423 -2.17 -3.33 -17.67
N ALA A 424 -1.51 -2.33 -17.09
CA ALA A 424 -0.25 -2.51 -16.36
C ALA A 424 -0.51 -3.41 -15.15
N SER A 425 0.18 -4.55 -15.07
CA SER A 425 0.21 -5.41 -13.90
C SER A 425 1.66 -5.73 -13.60
N ALA A 426 2.01 -5.90 -12.33
CA ALA A 426 3.37 -6.25 -11.91
C ALA A 426 3.92 -7.48 -12.67
N ARG A 427 3.02 -8.41 -13.08
CA ARG A 427 3.35 -9.61 -13.86
C ARG A 427 3.84 -9.33 -15.30
N ASN A 428 3.55 -8.14 -15.82
CA ASN A 428 3.88 -7.73 -17.19
C ASN A 428 5.04 -6.72 -17.22
N LEU A 429 5.72 -6.52 -16.09
CA LEU A 429 6.86 -5.62 -15.99
C LEU A 429 8.13 -6.43 -16.24
N LEU A 430 8.92 -5.97 -17.22
CA LEU A 430 10.19 -6.55 -17.60
C LEU A 430 11.32 -5.57 -17.30
N SER A 431 12.47 -6.15 -16.96
CA SER A 431 13.73 -5.42 -16.84
C SER A 431 14.77 -6.10 -17.70
N TRP A 432 15.58 -5.31 -18.39
CA TRP A 432 16.75 -5.77 -19.11
C TRP A 432 18.00 -5.38 -18.33
N PHE A 433 19.00 -6.25 -18.26
CA PHE A 433 20.27 -5.92 -17.63
C PHE A 433 21.45 -6.50 -18.41
N ALA A 434 22.56 -5.76 -18.41
CA ALA A 434 23.85 -6.17 -18.95
C ALA A 434 24.94 -5.72 -18.00
N TYR A 435 26.05 -6.44 -17.97
CA TYR A 435 27.16 -6.07 -17.09
C TYR A 435 28.49 -6.58 -17.62
N ALA A 436 29.56 -5.90 -17.22
CA ALA A 436 30.94 -6.26 -17.49
C ALA A 436 31.75 -5.87 -16.26
N VAL A 437 32.27 -6.85 -15.52
CA VAL A 437 32.93 -6.63 -14.23
C VAL A 437 34.25 -7.37 -14.19
N ASP A 438 35.31 -6.65 -13.87
CA ASP A 438 36.63 -7.22 -13.59
C ASP A 438 36.79 -7.47 -12.09
N PRO A 439 37.15 -8.69 -11.68
CA PRO A 439 37.44 -9.01 -10.30
C PRO A 439 38.86 -8.52 -10.01
N LYS A 440 39.05 -7.25 -9.61
CA LYS A 440 40.38 -6.82 -9.14
C LYS A 440 40.79 -7.67 -7.93
N MET A 441 41.82 -8.50 -8.11
CA MET A 441 42.45 -9.29 -7.07
C MET A 441 43.66 -8.50 -6.53
N PRO A 442 43.62 -7.96 -5.30
CA PRO A 442 44.84 -7.44 -4.69
C PRO A 442 45.73 -8.61 -4.25
N GLY A 443 46.80 -8.87 -5.00
CA GLY A 443 48.05 -9.46 -4.49
C GLY A 443 48.04 -10.89 -3.98
N LEU A 444 47.56 -11.87 -4.76
CA LEU A 444 47.88 -13.28 -4.55
C LEU A 444 48.43 -13.90 -5.84
N GLU A 445 49.75 -13.89 -5.95
CA GLU A 445 50.46 -14.97 -6.65
C GLU A 445 50.19 -16.26 -5.84
N GLY A 446 49.38 -17.15 -6.40
CA GLY A 446 48.97 -18.43 -5.82
C GLY A 446 48.39 -19.31 -6.93
N PRO A 447 48.50 -20.64 -6.78
CA PRO A 447 49.02 -21.54 -7.80
C PRO A 447 48.17 -21.54 -9.08
N GLU A 448 48.83 -21.77 -10.22
CA GLU A 448 48.23 -21.97 -11.53
C GLU A 448 46.91 -22.75 -11.41
N VAL A 449 45.80 -22.04 -11.59
CA VAL A 449 44.47 -22.62 -11.66
C VAL A 449 44.25 -23.03 -13.11
N ASP A 450 43.87 -24.29 -13.33
CA ASP A 450 43.57 -24.87 -14.65
C ASP A 450 42.85 -23.90 -15.59
N GLU A 451 43.37 -23.70 -16.79
CA GLU A 451 42.83 -22.81 -17.85
C GLU A 451 41.36 -23.11 -18.22
N CYS A 452 40.84 -24.28 -17.83
CA CYS A 452 39.45 -24.68 -18.07
C CYS A 452 38.48 -24.04 -17.06
N GLU A 453 38.87 -23.87 -15.78
CA GLU A 453 38.02 -23.20 -14.78
C GLU A 453 38.02 -21.68 -14.92
N SER A 454 39.12 -21.08 -15.38
CA SER A 454 39.24 -19.63 -15.60
C SER A 454 38.31 -19.14 -16.73
N LYS A 455 38.12 -19.95 -17.78
CA LYS A 455 37.14 -19.70 -18.86
C LYS A 455 35.69 -19.76 -18.37
N SER A 456 35.38 -20.65 -17.44
CA SER A 456 34.03 -20.76 -16.83
C SER A 456 33.73 -19.57 -15.91
N ARG A 457 34.68 -19.15 -15.07
CA ARG A 457 34.51 -18.01 -14.16
C ARG A 457 34.44 -16.65 -14.88
N SER A 458 35.25 -16.45 -15.92
CA SER A 458 35.21 -15.22 -16.74
C SER A 458 33.87 -15.05 -17.46
N SER A 459 33.23 -16.14 -17.89
CA SER A 459 31.90 -16.08 -18.51
C SER A 459 30.78 -15.58 -17.58
N LEU A 460 30.95 -15.71 -16.25
CA LEU A 460 29.96 -15.26 -15.25
C LEU A 460 30.04 -13.76 -14.98
N LEU A 461 31.17 -13.12 -15.29
CA LEU A 461 31.47 -11.73 -14.96
C LEU A 461 31.07 -10.74 -16.07
N TRP A 462 30.43 -11.26 -17.12
CA TRP A 462 29.95 -10.45 -18.23
C TRP A 462 28.63 -11.00 -18.81
N SER A 463 27.77 -10.10 -19.30
CA SER A 463 26.55 -10.44 -20.06
C SER A 463 26.22 -9.33 -21.07
N ARG A 464 25.86 -9.70 -22.30
CA ARG A 464 25.45 -8.77 -23.38
C ARG A 464 24.04 -8.20 -23.22
N GLY A 465 23.25 -8.73 -22.30
CA GLY A 465 21.86 -8.30 -22.12
C GLY A 465 20.90 -9.46 -21.93
N GLU A 466 20.23 -9.49 -20.79
CA GLU A 466 19.23 -10.49 -20.43
C GLU A 466 17.94 -9.83 -19.93
N ILE A 467 16.80 -10.48 -20.18
CA ILE A 467 15.49 -9.98 -19.75
C ILE A 467 15.00 -10.81 -18.56
N VAL A 468 14.51 -10.13 -17.54
CA VAL A 468 13.91 -10.73 -16.35
C VAL A 468 12.53 -10.15 -16.13
N ALA A 469 11.58 -11.06 -15.86
CA ALA A 469 10.21 -10.73 -15.49
C ALA A 469 9.97 -10.83 -13.98
N HIS A 470 8.83 -10.31 -13.55
CA HIS A 470 8.25 -10.55 -12.23
C HIS A 470 7.87 -12.03 -12.05
N GLY A 471 8.26 -12.68 -10.94
CA GLY A 471 7.83 -14.07 -10.68
C GLY A 471 8.51 -14.78 -9.50
N LEU A 472 7.98 -15.98 -9.21
CA LEU A 472 8.46 -16.91 -8.19
C LEU A 472 9.67 -17.71 -8.72
N SER A 473 10.87 -17.27 -8.40
CA SER A 473 12.02 -18.18 -8.38
C SER A 473 12.71 -17.96 -7.05
N GLN A 474 12.96 -19.03 -6.31
CA GLN A 474 13.54 -18.97 -4.97
C GLN A 474 14.87 -18.21 -5.01
N PRO A 475 14.99 -17.03 -4.37
CA PRO A 475 16.26 -16.36 -4.26
C PRO A 475 17.16 -17.20 -3.36
N VAL A 476 18.35 -17.55 -3.83
CA VAL A 476 19.36 -18.25 -3.02
C VAL A 476 19.76 -17.38 -1.79
N TRP A 477 19.56 -16.05 -1.88
CA TRP A 477 19.98 -15.05 -0.89
C TRP A 477 18.76 -14.19 -0.47
N PRO A 478 17.82 -14.70 0.34
CA PRO A 478 16.60 -13.98 0.70
C PRO A 478 16.86 -12.67 1.47
N HIS A 479 18.04 -12.55 2.10
CA HIS A 479 18.43 -11.41 2.94
C HIS A 479 19.21 -10.32 2.18
N ALA A 480 19.63 -10.55 0.94
CA ALA A 480 20.30 -9.52 0.13
C ALA A 480 19.30 -8.58 -0.56
N LEU A 481 19.71 -7.31 -0.75
CA LEU A 481 18.93 -6.27 -1.44
C LEU A 481 17.48 -6.19 -0.92
N GLN A 482 17.30 -5.79 0.34
CA GLN A 482 16.00 -5.84 0.99
C GLN A 482 15.03 -4.80 0.41
N PRO A 483 13.81 -5.20 0.00
CA PRO A 483 12.77 -4.28 -0.44
C PRO A 483 12.10 -3.59 0.74
N ILE A 484 11.32 -2.54 0.46
CA ILE A 484 10.49 -1.83 1.45
C ILE A 484 9.07 -2.39 1.40
N PHE A 485 8.52 -2.76 2.56
CA PHE A 485 7.19 -3.37 2.70
C PHE A 485 6.15 -2.35 3.20
N SER A 486 5.55 -1.58 2.29
CA SER A 486 4.55 -0.56 2.67
C SER A 486 3.11 -1.08 2.73
N ARG A 487 2.65 -1.82 1.71
CA ARG A 487 1.27 -2.39 1.61
C ARG A 487 1.18 -3.71 0.85
N HIS A 488 2.13 -3.98 -0.04
CA HIS A 488 2.19 -5.18 -0.87
C HIS A 488 3.63 -5.67 -0.90
N ASP A 489 3.82 -6.98 -1.10
CA ASP A 489 5.14 -7.57 -1.27
C ASP A 489 5.78 -7.06 -2.57
N ARG A 490 6.96 -6.45 -2.44
CA ARG A 490 7.79 -5.93 -3.54
C ARG A 490 9.00 -6.81 -3.83
N SER A 491 9.11 -7.96 -3.16
CA SER A 491 10.23 -8.89 -3.28
C SER A 491 10.44 -9.43 -4.69
N GLN A 492 9.38 -9.47 -5.51
CA GLN A 492 9.36 -10.09 -6.83
C GLN A 492 9.50 -9.09 -7.99
N HIS A 493 9.80 -7.82 -7.69
CA HIS A 493 10.06 -6.80 -8.71
C HIS A 493 11.21 -7.21 -9.64
N SER A 494 11.05 -7.00 -10.95
CA SER A 494 11.99 -7.44 -11.98
C SER A 494 13.37 -6.79 -11.81
N GLU A 495 13.41 -5.55 -11.33
CA GLU A 495 14.64 -4.80 -11.07
C GLU A 495 15.48 -5.43 -9.96
N ARG A 496 14.82 -5.84 -8.87
CA ARG A 496 15.48 -6.54 -7.77
C ARG A 496 16.00 -7.89 -8.21
N ARG A 497 15.23 -8.62 -9.04
CA ARG A 497 15.62 -9.93 -9.56
C ARG A 497 16.83 -9.82 -10.50
N ALA A 498 16.87 -8.80 -11.36
CA ALA A 498 18.03 -8.52 -12.21
C ALA A 498 19.30 -8.34 -11.36
N LEU A 499 19.25 -7.47 -10.35
CA LEU A 499 20.42 -7.22 -9.49
C LEU A 499 20.79 -8.39 -8.58
N LEU A 500 19.82 -9.19 -8.10
CA LEU A 500 20.12 -10.44 -7.38
C LEU A 500 20.81 -11.48 -8.29
N THR A 501 20.45 -11.51 -9.57
CA THR A 501 21.09 -12.39 -10.57
C THR A 501 22.53 -11.95 -10.82
N VAL A 502 22.75 -10.65 -11.02
CA VAL A 502 24.10 -10.06 -11.12
C VAL A 502 24.91 -10.37 -9.86
N LEU A 503 24.36 -10.09 -8.67
CA LEU A 503 25.04 -10.33 -7.39
C LEU A 503 25.47 -11.79 -7.23
N ARG A 504 24.60 -12.75 -7.57
CA ARG A 504 24.93 -14.18 -7.52
C ARG A 504 26.09 -14.52 -8.45
N ARG A 505 26.07 -14.02 -9.70
CA ARG A 505 27.11 -14.32 -10.69
C ARG A 505 28.44 -13.66 -10.36
N LEU A 506 28.41 -12.43 -9.84
CA LEU A 506 29.59 -11.75 -9.30
C LEU A 506 30.20 -12.54 -8.13
N HIS A 507 29.38 -13.02 -7.20
CA HIS A 507 29.85 -13.84 -6.09
C HIS A 507 30.47 -15.17 -6.57
N CYS A 508 29.81 -15.90 -7.48
CA CYS A 508 30.35 -17.13 -8.06
C CYS A 508 31.61 -16.89 -8.91
N GLY A 509 31.73 -15.73 -9.55
CA GLY A 509 32.91 -15.31 -10.31
C GLY A 509 34.05 -14.75 -9.45
N GLY A 510 33.92 -14.74 -8.12
CA GLY A 510 34.97 -14.27 -7.20
C GLY A 510 35.09 -12.74 -7.08
N ALA A 511 34.10 -11.97 -7.55
CA ALA A 511 34.12 -10.52 -7.46
C ALA A 511 33.90 -10.06 -6.00
N GLY A 512 34.95 -9.52 -5.40
CA GLY A 512 34.91 -8.88 -4.08
C GLY A 512 34.42 -7.43 -4.13
N LYS A 513 34.46 -6.73 -2.99
CA LYS A 513 34.05 -5.31 -2.86
C LYS A 513 34.86 -4.34 -3.74
N HIS A 514 36.05 -4.77 -4.18
CA HIS A 514 36.97 -3.99 -5.02
C HIS A 514 36.83 -4.29 -6.51
N ALA A 515 35.85 -5.12 -6.90
CA ALA A 515 35.58 -5.36 -8.31
C ALA A 515 35.23 -4.05 -9.03
N THR A 516 35.76 -3.88 -10.23
CA THR A 516 35.56 -2.70 -11.07
C THR A 516 34.73 -3.06 -12.28
N GLY A 517 33.91 -2.14 -12.78
CA GLY A 517 33.20 -2.39 -14.03
C GLY A 517 31.92 -1.58 -14.16
N SER A 518 31.00 -2.08 -14.96
CA SER A 518 29.70 -1.45 -15.18
C SER A 518 28.56 -2.46 -15.17
N VAL A 519 27.43 -2.03 -14.62
CA VAL A 519 26.15 -2.73 -14.65
C VAL A 519 25.13 -1.76 -15.23
N ARG A 520 24.43 -2.17 -16.29
CA ARG A 520 23.39 -1.40 -16.95
C ARG A 520 22.06 -2.09 -16.69
N LEU A 521 21.07 -1.32 -16.26
CA LEU A 521 19.73 -1.81 -15.96
C LEU A 521 18.71 -0.91 -16.67
N PHE A 522 17.87 -1.51 -17.50
CA PHE A 522 16.73 -0.87 -18.14
C PHE A 522 15.43 -1.48 -17.63
N THR A 523 14.41 -0.65 -17.43
CA THR A 523 13.11 -1.10 -16.89
C THR A 523 11.97 -0.46 -17.69
N CYS A 524 10.93 -1.23 -18.04
CA CYS A 524 9.81 -0.72 -18.85
C CYS A 524 8.75 0.05 -18.03
N HIS A 525 9.11 0.53 -16.84
CA HIS A 525 8.23 1.27 -15.96
C HIS A 525 9.04 2.15 -15.02
N THR A 526 8.43 3.19 -14.47
CA THR A 526 9.04 4.06 -13.47
C THR A 526 9.36 3.27 -12.19
N PRO A 527 10.65 3.17 -11.79
CA PRO A 527 11.05 2.44 -10.59
C PRO A 527 10.40 3.02 -9.32
N CYS A 528 9.86 2.14 -8.48
CA CYS A 528 9.29 2.55 -7.19
C CYS A 528 10.39 2.85 -6.15
N ILE A 529 10.03 3.44 -5.01
CA ILE A 529 11.00 3.75 -3.94
C ILE A 529 11.70 2.50 -3.41
N SER A 530 11.02 1.35 -3.38
CA SER A 530 11.65 0.08 -3.03
C SER A 530 12.73 -0.34 -4.03
N CYS A 531 12.57 -0.05 -5.32
CA CYS A 531 13.57 -0.37 -6.34
C CYS A 531 14.76 0.59 -6.26
N LEU A 532 14.50 1.88 -6.06
CA LEU A 532 15.57 2.86 -5.78
C LEU A 532 16.40 2.43 -4.56
N PHE A 533 15.75 1.96 -3.48
CA PHE A 533 16.46 1.46 -2.32
C PHE A 533 17.31 0.21 -2.61
N VAL A 534 16.83 -0.68 -3.49
CA VAL A 534 17.61 -1.83 -3.97
C VAL A 534 18.84 -1.37 -4.77
N PHE A 535 18.71 -0.34 -5.62
CA PHE A 535 19.83 0.19 -6.41
C PHE A 535 20.92 0.79 -5.52
N VAL A 536 20.53 1.60 -4.53
CA VAL A 536 21.47 2.22 -3.58
C VAL A 536 22.15 1.16 -2.72
N GLN A 537 21.44 0.10 -2.31
CA GLN A 537 22.06 -1.03 -1.60
C GLN A 537 23.11 -1.74 -2.48
N PHE A 538 22.82 -1.98 -3.76
CA PHE A 538 23.79 -2.59 -4.68
C PHE A 538 25.04 -1.72 -4.86
N GLN A 539 24.85 -0.41 -5.11
CA GLN A 539 25.95 0.54 -5.26
C GLN A 539 26.80 0.65 -3.98
N ALA A 540 26.19 0.54 -2.80
CA ALA A 540 26.90 0.52 -1.53
C ALA A 540 27.72 -0.79 -1.31
N MET A 541 27.31 -1.91 -1.91
CA MET A 541 28.06 -3.17 -1.85
C MET A 541 29.29 -3.17 -2.76
N PHE A 542 29.20 -2.51 -3.92
CA PHE A 542 30.27 -2.43 -4.92
C PHE A 542 30.55 -0.98 -5.34
N PRO A 543 31.29 -0.21 -4.53
CA PRO A 543 31.52 1.22 -4.80
C PRO A 543 32.25 1.50 -6.13
N GLN A 544 33.03 0.54 -6.63
CA GLN A 544 33.83 0.67 -7.86
C GLN A 544 33.14 0.10 -9.11
N ILE A 545 31.97 -0.51 -8.97
CA ILE A 545 31.11 -0.88 -10.10
C ILE A 545 30.14 0.26 -10.34
N ARG A 546 30.10 0.77 -11.57
CA ARG A 546 29.14 1.80 -11.97
C ARG A 546 27.80 1.16 -12.31
N LEU A 547 26.77 1.39 -11.48
CA LEU A 547 25.39 1.04 -11.81
C LEU A 547 24.71 2.18 -12.57
N SER A 548 24.30 1.94 -13.81
CA SER A 548 23.55 2.88 -14.65
C SER A 548 22.13 2.37 -14.86
N VAL A 549 21.14 3.15 -14.43
CA VAL A 549 19.73 2.81 -14.53
C VAL A 549 19.02 3.73 -15.53
N ALA A 550 18.27 3.13 -16.45
CA ALA A 550 17.36 3.80 -17.36
C ALA A 550 15.96 3.19 -17.25
N PHE A 551 14.92 3.96 -17.55
CA PHE A 551 13.55 3.48 -17.48
C PHE A 551 12.64 4.20 -18.47
N ASP A 552 11.53 3.56 -18.79
CA ASP A 552 10.40 4.17 -19.49
C ASP A 552 9.23 4.37 -18.52
N SER A 553 8.46 5.42 -18.71
CA SER A 553 7.12 5.55 -18.14
C SER A 553 6.14 4.56 -18.80
N TRP A 554 5.03 4.26 -18.15
CA TRP A 554 4.05 3.33 -18.73
C TRP A 554 3.42 3.84 -20.03
N THR A 555 3.33 5.16 -20.20
CA THR A 555 2.88 5.80 -21.44
C THR A 555 3.87 5.57 -22.57
N GLU A 556 5.18 5.74 -22.31
CA GLU A 556 6.25 5.48 -23.29
C GLU A 556 6.32 3.99 -23.66
N THR A 557 6.18 3.09 -22.68
CA THR A 557 6.12 1.65 -22.92
C THR A 557 4.93 1.29 -23.82
N LYS A 558 3.74 1.87 -23.57
CA LYS A 558 2.55 1.68 -24.41
C LYS A 558 2.74 2.21 -25.84
N ALA A 559 3.30 3.41 -25.98
CA ALA A 559 3.58 4.00 -27.29
C ALA A 559 4.56 3.12 -28.11
N SER A 560 5.59 2.61 -27.44
CA SER A 560 6.57 1.70 -28.03
C SER A 560 5.91 0.39 -28.49
N LEU A 561 5.04 -0.21 -27.68
CA LEU A 561 4.28 -1.42 -28.05
C LEU A 561 3.32 -1.19 -29.23
N GLY A 562 2.61 -0.06 -29.25
CA GLY A 562 1.71 0.30 -30.36
C GLY A 562 2.47 0.46 -31.67
N SER A 563 3.64 1.11 -31.64
CA SER A 563 4.50 1.26 -32.82
C SER A 563 5.07 -0.08 -33.33
N ALA A 564 5.39 -1.01 -32.43
CA ALA A 564 5.87 -2.35 -32.76
C ALA A 564 4.78 -3.19 -33.43
N GLN A 565 3.53 -3.10 -32.96
CA GLN A 565 2.39 -3.76 -33.61
C GLN A 565 2.13 -3.19 -35.02
N GLN A 566 2.21 -1.87 -35.19
CA GLN A 566 2.01 -1.22 -36.50
C GLN A 566 3.11 -1.61 -37.50
N LYS A 567 4.35 -1.84 -37.03
CA LYS A 567 5.45 -2.37 -37.86
C LYS A 567 5.26 -3.86 -38.20
N CYS A 568 4.80 -4.71 -37.26
CA CYS A 568 4.47 -6.11 -37.55
C CYS A 568 3.33 -6.25 -38.56
N ILE A 569 2.28 -5.42 -38.46
CA ILE A 569 1.15 -5.43 -39.41
C ILE A 569 1.61 -4.97 -40.81
N ARG A 570 2.50 -3.97 -40.89
CA ARG A 570 3.07 -3.53 -42.18
C ARG A 570 4.10 -4.51 -42.77
N GLY A 571 4.80 -5.29 -41.93
CA GLY A 571 5.76 -6.30 -42.36
C GLY A 571 5.15 -7.62 -42.85
N GLN A 572 3.84 -7.83 -42.67
CA GLN A 572 3.10 -8.98 -43.23
C GLN A 572 2.39 -8.66 -44.56
N GLY A 573 2.62 -7.47 -45.14
CA GLY A 573 2.12 -7.09 -46.45
C GLY A 573 3.18 -7.29 -47.55
N GLN A 574 3.00 -8.35 -48.34
CA GLN A 574 3.64 -8.72 -49.61
C GLN A 574 5.09 -9.28 -49.59
N PRO A 575 5.27 -10.58 -49.90
CA PRO A 575 6.38 -11.00 -50.73
C PRO A 575 6.10 -10.69 -52.21
N ASN A 576 7.13 -10.20 -52.92
CA ASN A 576 7.18 -10.16 -54.40
C ASN A 576 7.03 -11.56 -55.00
#